data_AF-A0AAD4SWH6-F1
#
_entry.id   AF-A0AAD4SWH6-F1
#
_cell.length_a   1.000
_cell.length_b   1.000
_cell.length_c   1.000
_cell.angle_alpha   90.00
_cell.angle_beta   90.00
_cell.angle_gamma   90.00
#
_symmetry.space_group_name_H-M   'P 1'
#
loop_
_entity.id
_entity.type
_entity.pdbx_description
1 polymer ?
#
loop_
_entity_poly.entity_id
_entity_poly.type
_entity_poly.pdbx_seq_one_letter_code
_entity_poly.pdbx_strand_id
1 'polypeptide(L)'
;VARNEDLFEQIGRDIYFDLVDHDKVRSFRIQKQMPFNLFKEEVAKEFGVPVQFQRFWLWAKRQNHTYRPNRPLTPQEETQSVGQLREVSNKAHNAELKLFLEIELGPESHPIPPPDRTKEDILLFFKLYDAEKEELRYVGRLFVKGSGKPLEILKKLNEMAGFSPDEEIELYEEIKFEPTVMCEHIDKKLTFRASQLEDGDIICFQKPTSADSMTLCRYPDVPSFLEYVHNRQVVHFRSLEKPKEDDFCLELSKVLTYDDVTERVARHLGLDDPTKIRLTPHNCYSQQPKPQAIKYQGVDHLSEMLVHYNQTSDILYYEVLDIPLPELQGLKTLKVAFHHATKEDTIVHSIRLPKQSTVGDVINDLKTKVELSHPDAELRLLEVFYHKIYKIFPLSEKIENINDQYWTLRAEEIPEEEKNLGPQDRLIHVYHFTKDASQTQMQVQNFGEPFFLIIHEGETLGAVKLRIQKKLQIPDEEFAKWKFAFLSLGRPEYLQDSDVVSSRFQRRDVYGAWEQYLGLEHSDSSPKRAYAANQNRHTFEKPVKIYN
;
A
#
# COMPACT_ATOMS: atom_id res chain seq x y z
N VAL A 1 4.00 -35.93 -2.98
CA VAL A 1 4.98 -36.67 -3.82
C VAL A 1 4.72 -36.24 -5.25
N ALA A 2 5.67 -35.56 -5.89
CA ALA A 2 5.52 -35.06 -7.25
C ALA A 2 5.91 -36.13 -8.28
N ARG A 3 5.23 -36.16 -9.42
CA ARG A 3 5.47 -37.05 -10.57
C ARG A 3 5.48 -36.25 -11.87
N ASN A 4 5.88 -36.89 -12.96
CA ASN A 4 5.86 -36.26 -14.29
C ASN A 4 4.47 -35.71 -14.65
N GLU A 5 3.38 -36.38 -14.26
CA GLU A 5 2.02 -35.92 -14.52
C GLU A 5 1.75 -34.57 -13.85
N ASP A 6 2.20 -34.38 -12.60
CA ASP A 6 2.05 -33.10 -11.90
C ASP A 6 2.83 -31.98 -12.62
N LEU A 7 4.03 -32.29 -13.13
CA LEU A 7 4.85 -31.35 -13.92
C LEU A 7 4.15 -30.96 -15.23
N PHE A 8 3.55 -31.92 -15.95
CA PHE A 8 2.78 -31.67 -17.16
C PHE A 8 1.52 -30.82 -16.91
N GLU A 9 0.86 -31.02 -15.77
CA GLU A 9 -0.37 -30.30 -15.43
C GLU A 9 -0.10 -28.85 -15.00
N GLN A 10 1.01 -28.60 -14.29
CA GLN A 10 1.28 -27.31 -13.65
C GLN A 10 2.14 -26.35 -14.49
N ILE A 11 3.17 -26.86 -15.21
CA ILE A 11 4.09 -26.01 -15.97
C ILE A 11 3.36 -25.38 -17.16
N GLY A 12 3.42 -24.05 -17.26
CA GLY A 12 2.71 -23.26 -18.27
C GLY A 12 1.33 -22.78 -17.85
N ARG A 13 0.88 -23.15 -16.64
CA ARG A 13 -0.44 -22.78 -16.10
C ARG A 13 -0.30 -22.16 -14.72
N ASP A 14 0.09 -22.99 -13.77
CA ASP A 14 0.23 -22.63 -12.36
C ASP A 14 1.61 -22.06 -12.07
N ILE A 15 2.64 -22.60 -12.73
CA ILE A 15 4.03 -22.18 -12.59
C ILE A 15 4.70 -22.11 -13.95
N TYR A 16 5.69 -21.22 -14.08
CA TYR A 16 6.50 -21.10 -15.29
C TYR A 16 7.98 -21.37 -14.99
N PHE A 17 8.44 -20.96 -13.82
CA PHE A 17 9.77 -21.26 -13.29
C PHE A 17 9.72 -22.43 -12.30
N ASP A 18 10.80 -23.20 -12.23
CA ASP A 18 10.95 -24.44 -11.47
C ASP A 18 10.03 -25.58 -11.97
N LEU A 19 9.96 -26.69 -11.25
CA LEU A 19 9.28 -27.90 -11.71
C LEU A 19 7.85 -28.07 -11.20
N VAL A 20 7.55 -27.65 -9.98
CA VAL A 20 6.23 -27.91 -9.39
C VAL A 20 5.91 -26.98 -8.21
N ASP A 21 4.65 -26.56 -8.10
CA ASP A 21 4.08 -26.02 -6.86
C ASP A 21 3.70 -27.18 -5.94
N HIS A 22 4.49 -27.36 -4.89
CA HIS A 22 4.31 -28.47 -3.95
C HIS A 22 2.98 -28.44 -3.19
N ASP A 23 2.33 -27.29 -3.07
CA ASP A 23 1.06 -27.16 -2.35
C ASP A 23 -0.11 -27.72 -3.18
N LYS A 24 0.07 -27.81 -4.50
CA LYS A 24 -0.88 -28.39 -5.46
C LYS A 24 -0.62 -29.87 -5.77
N VAL A 25 0.44 -30.46 -5.23
CA VAL A 25 0.81 -31.86 -5.43
C VAL A 25 0.13 -32.76 -4.41
N ARG A 26 -0.20 -34.00 -4.80
CA ARG A 26 -0.76 -35.01 -3.89
C ARG A 26 0.10 -35.20 -2.63
N SER A 27 -0.50 -34.90 -1.48
CA SER A 27 0.13 -35.03 -0.16
C SER A 27 -0.31 -36.31 0.55
N PHE A 28 0.58 -36.87 1.35
CA PHE A 28 0.34 -38.10 2.12
C PHE A 28 0.48 -37.79 3.60
N ARG A 29 -0.59 -38.04 4.37
CA ARG A 29 -0.56 -37.88 5.83
C ARG A 29 -0.26 -39.22 6.47
N ILE A 30 0.96 -39.37 6.97
CA ILE A 30 1.47 -40.64 7.52
C ILE A 30 2.10 -40.46 8.90
N GLN A 31 2.24 -41.57 9.62
CA GLN A 31 2.91 -41.59 10.92
C GLN A 31 4.43 -41.48 10.75
N LYS A 32 5.11 -40.67 11.59
CA LYS A 32 6.56 -40.44 11.48
C LYS A 32 7.37 -41.74 11.60
N GLN A 33 6.93 -42.65 12.46
CA GLN A 33 7.55 -43.95 12.69
C GLN A 33 7.29 -44.97 11.59
N MET A 34 6.44 -44.67 10.60
CA MET A 34 6.16 -45.58 9.49
C MET A 34 7.47 -45.87 8.73
N PRO A 35 7.85 -47.15 8.55
CA PRO A 35 8.93 -47.56 7.67
C PRO A 35 8.71 -47.06 6.24
N PHE A 36 9.76 -46.56 5.58
CA PHE A 36 9.63 -46.01 4.23
C PHE A 36 9.17 -47.07 3.21
N ASN A 37 9.57 -48.33 3.36
CA ASN A 37 9.08 -49.42 2.52
C ASN A 37 7.55 -49.61 2.58
N LEU A 38 6.94 -49.46 3.76
CA LEU A 38 5.48 -49.49 3.88
C LEU A 38 4.84 -48.24 3.26
N PHE A 39 5.52 -47.10 3.33
CA PHE A 39 5.07 -45.91 2.61
C PHE A 39 5.09 -46.11 1.07
N LYS A 40 6.07 -46.83 0.51
CA LYS A 40 6.08 -47.18 -0.93
C LYS A 40 4.84 -47.98 -1.33
N GLU A 41 4.32 -48.83 -0.44
CA GLU A 41 3.07 -49.57 -0.67
C GLU A 41 1.85 -48.65 -0.68
N GLU A 42 1.79 -47.66 0.21
CA GLU A 42 0.72 -46.64 0.20
C GLU A 42 0.75 -45.81 -1.09
N VAL A 43 1.95 -45.44 -1.55
CA VAL A 43 2.14 -44.77 -2.84
C VAL A 43 1.71 -45.69 -4.00
N ALA A 44 1.99 -46.99 -3.92
CA ALA A 44 1.56 -47.96 -4.94
C ALA A 44 0.04 -48.08 -5.02
N LYS A 45 -0.65 -48.07 -3.88
CA LYS A 45 -2.12 -48.10 -3.83
C LYS A 45 -2.73 -46.83 -4.42
N GLU A 46 -2.15 -45.68 -4.12
CA GLU A 46 -2.66 -44.38 -4.53
C GLU A 46 -2.44 -44.12 -6.02
N PHE A 47 -1.23 -44.40 -6.53
CA PHE A 47 -0.85 -44.08 -7.90
C PHE A 47 -0.89 -45.27 -8.86
N GLY A 48 -1.18 -46.47 -8.37
CA GLY A 48 -1.22 -47.69 -9.19
C GLY A 48 0.14 -48.15 -9.71
N VAL A 49 1.25 -47.68 -9.12
CA VAL A 49 2.61 -48.03 -9.55
C VAL A 49 3.22 -49.03 -8.56
N PRO A 50 3.49 -50.28 -8.96
CA PRO A 50 4.14 -51.27 -8.08
C PRO A 50 5.47 -50.79 -7.50
N VAL A 51 5.76 -51.21 -6.26
CA VAL A 51 6.92 -50.76 -5.46
C VAL A 51 8.26 -50.94 -6.20
N GLN A 52 8.41 -52.03 -6.97
CA GLN A 52 9.62 -52.33 -7.73
C GLN A 52 9.87 -51.38 -8.91
N PHE A 53 8.88 -50.58 -9.30
CA PHE A 53 8.98 -49.60 -10.38
C PHE A 53 9.07 -48.16 -9.85
N GLN A 54 9.21 -47.97 -8.53
CA GLN A 54 9.29 -46.67 -7.88
C GLN A 54 10.74 -46.33 -7.50
N ARG A 55 11.27 -45.22 -8.01
CA ARG A 55 12.49 -44.60 -7.48
C ARG A 55 12.20 -43.20 -6.95
N PHE A 56 12.52 -42.95 -5.68
CA PHE A 56 12.26 -41.66 -5.05
C PHE A 56 13.51 -40.78 -5.03
N TRP A 57 13.31 -39.50 -5.35
CA TRP A 57 14.32 -38.45 -5.32
C TRP A 57 14.04 -37.45 -4.21
N LEU A 58 15.09 -37.08 -3.49
CA LEU A 58 15.07 -35.98 -2.54
C LEU A 58 15.18 -34.65 -3.27
N TRP A 59 14.36 -33.70 -2.86
CA TRP A 59 14.49 -32.32 -3.29
C TRP A 59 15.45 -31.57 -2.37
N ALA A 60 16.25 -30.67 -2.94
CA ALA A 60 17.18 -29.83 -2.18
C ALA A 60 17.04 -28.36 -2.59
N LYS A 61 17.16 -27.48 -1.59
CA LYS A 61 17.24 -26.03 -1.82
C LYS A 61 18.67 -25.68 -2.16
N ARG A 62 18.86 -25.00 -3.29
CA ARG A 62 20.17 -24.59 -3.80
C ARG A 62 20.52 -23.16 -3.37
N GLN A 63 21.77 -22.75 -3.60
CA GLN A 63 22.27 -21.41 -3.24
C GLN A 63 21.57 -20.29 -4.00
N ASN A 64 21.15 -20.55 -5.24
CA ASN A 64 20.38 -19.65 -6.10
C ASN A 64 18.87 -19.61 -5.75
N HIS A 65 18.48 -20.14 -4.58
CA HIS A 65 17.10 -20.21 -4.08
C HIS A 65 16.13 -21.12 -4.84
N THR A 66 16.58 -21.87 -5.87
CA THR A 66 15.75 -22.88 -6.53
C THR A 66 15.57 -24.12 -5.66
N TYR A 67 14.53 -24.90 -5.94
CA TYR A 67 14.25 -26.14 -5.21
C TYR A 67 14.05 -27.27 -6.21
N ARG A 68 15.04 -28.16 -6.35
CA ARG A 68 15.09 -29.15 -7.44
C ARG A 68 15.35 -30.57 -6.91
N PRO A 69 14.94 -31.62 -7.65
CA PRO A 69 15.36 -33.00 -7.37
C PRO A 69 16.88 -33.09 -7.44
N ASN A 70 17.52 -33.51 -6.36
CA ASN A 70 18.98 -33.51 -6.24
C ASN A 70 19.59 -34.90 -6.38
N ARG A 71 19.01 -35.91 -5.71
CA ARG A 71 19.52 -37.29 -5.77
C ARG A 71 18.46 -38.31 -5.41
N PRO A 72 18.58 -39.57 -5.87
CA PRO A 72 17.73 -40.65 -5.41
C PRO A 72 18.02 -41.02 -3.95
N LEU A 73 17.03 -41.64 -3.30
CA LEU A 73 17.21 -42.32 -2.04
C LEU A 73 18.13 -43.54 -2.21
N THR A 74 19.00 -43.74 -1.24
CA THR A 74 19.85 -44.94 -1.18
C THR A 74 19.07 -46.12 -0.57
N PRO A 75 19.47 -47.38 -0.84
CA PRO A 75 18.84 -48.53 -0.22
C PRO A 75 18.86 -48.50 1.32
N GLN A 76 19.89 -47.89 1.91
CA GLN A 76 20.04 -47.74 3.36
C GLN A 76 19.10 -46.66 3.94
N GLU A 77 18.73 -45.68 3.12
CA GLU A 77 17.73 -44.68 3.48
C GLU A 77 16.32 -45.27 3.40
N GLU A 78 16.02 -46.08 2.37
CA GLU A 78 14.71 -46.74 2.23
C GLU A 78 14.36 -47.73 3.37
N THR A 79 15.34 -48.20 4.15
CA THR A 79 15.08 -49.04 5.33
C THR A 79 14.70 -48.26 6.59
N GLN A 80 14.84 -46.93 6.57
CA GLN A 80 14.54 -46.07 7.71
C GLN A 80 13.05 -45.72 7.80
N SER A 81 12.66 -45.09 8.92
CA SER A 81 11.33 -44.49 9.03
C SER A 81 11.24 -43.17 8.25
N VAL A 82 10.03 -42.81 7.82
CA VAL A 82 9.80 -41.56 7.06
C VAL A 82 10.19 -40.33 7.89
N GLY A 83 9.96 -40.36 9.21
CA GLY A 83 10.34 -39.29 10.12
C GLY A 83 11.84 -39.06 10.21
N GLN A 84 12.63 -40.15 10.22
CA GLN A 84 14.10 -40.09 10.20
C GLN A 84 14.61 -39.55 8.87
N LEU A 85 14.06 -40.03 7.74
CA LEU A 85 14.43 -39.53 6.41
C LEU A 85 14.18 -38.03 6.26
N ARG A 86 13.04 -37.55 6.77
CA ARG A 86 12.71 -36.13 6.81
C ARG A 86 13.77 -35.31 7.58
N GLU A 87 14.22 -35.80 8.72
CA GLU A 87 15.22 -35.11 9.56
C GLU A 87 16.59 -35.03 8.89
N VAL A 88 16.98 -36.07 8.15
CA VAL A 88 18.23 -36.11 7.39
C VAL A 88 18.16 -35.21 6.15
N SER A 89 17.01 -35.17 5.46
CA SER A 89 16.84 -34.39 4.24
C SER A 89 16.66 -32.89 4.50
N ASN A 90 16.13 -32.49 5.66
CA ASN A 90 15.62 -31.14 5.88
C ASN A 90 16.18 -30.50 7.17
N LYS A 91 17.25 -29.71 7.04
CA LYS A 91 17.93 -29.03 8.16
C LYS A 91 17.12 -27.88 8.80
N ALA A 92 16.00 -27.47 8.19
CA ALA A 92 15.25 -26.26 8.54
C ALA A 92 13.96 -26.51 9.35
N HIS A 93 13.81 -27.65 10.02
CA HIS A 93 12.63 -27.99 10.84
C HIS A 93 11.27 -27.89 10.12
N ASN A 94 11.22 -28.06 8.80
CA ASN A 94 9.96 -28.08 8.07
C ASN A 94 9.20 -29.40 8.36
N ALA A 95 7.88 -29.35 8.49
CA ALA A 95 7.08 -30.51 8.90
C ALA A 95 7.01 -31.62 7.83
N GLU A 96 7.38 -31.31 6.58
CA GLU A 96 7.12 -32.11 5.39
C GLU A 96 8.40 -32.70 4.76
N LEU A 97 8.25 -33.90 4.18
CA LEU A 97 9.24 -34.54 3.31
C LEU A 97 8.75 -34.45 1.87
N LYS A 98 9.46 -33.68 1.04
CA LYS A 98 9.14 -33.49 -0.38
C LYS A 98 9.97 -34.47 -1.22
N LEU A 99 9.29 -35.24 -2.07
CA LEU A 99 9.86 -36.30 -2.89
C LEU A 99 9.37 -36.16 -4.33
N PHE A 100 10.26 -36.45 -5.27
CA PHE A 100 9.92 -36.68 -6.67
C PHE A 100 9.95 -38.18 -6.94
N LEU A 101 8.88 -38.72 -7.51
CA LEU A 101 8.75 -40.13 -7.85
C LEU A 101 9.08 -40.32 -9.33
N GLU A 102 10.23 -40.92 -9.57
CA GLU A 102 10.66 -41.37 -10.89
C GLU A 102 9.93 -42.67 -11.25
N ILE A 103 9.20 -42.61 -12.37
CA ILE A 103 8.55 -43.75 -13.00
C ILE A 103 9.10 -43.83 -14.42
N GLU A 104 9.53 -45.02 -14.82
CA GLU A 104 9.97 -45.31 -16.17
C GLU A 104 8.87 -46.09 -16.89
N LEU A 105 8.53 -45.68 -18.11
CA LEU A 105 7.48 -46.31 -18.91
C LEU A 105 8.10 -47.09 -20.06
N GLY A 106 7.69 -48.34 -20.21
CA GLY A 106 8.08 -49.19 -21.35
C GLY A 106 7.36 -48.83 -22.64
N PRO A 107 7.66 -49.55 -23.75
CA PRO A 107 7.08 -49.30 -25.08
C PRO A 107 5.55 -49.34 -25.13
N GLU A 108 4.89 -50.12 -24.26
CA GLU A 108 3.43 -50.21 -24.15
C GLU A 108 2.86 -49.29 -23.05
N SER A 109 3.62 -48.27 -22.62
CA SER A 109 3.23 -47.33 -21.55
C SER A 109 2.95 -47.96 -20.18
N HIS A 110 3.42 -49.19 -19.94
CA HIS A 110 3.40 -49.79 -18.61
C HIS A 110 4.65 -49.40 -17.80
N PRO A 111 4.55 -49.26 -16.46
CA PRO A 111 5.72 -49.05 -15.62
C PRO A 111 6.74 -50.19 -15.76
N ILE A 112 8.02 -49.85 -15.81
CA ILE A 112 9.15 -50.78 -15.80
C ILE A 112 10.14 -50.43 -14.69
N PRO A 113 11.02 -51.36 -14.27
CA PRO A 113 12.06 -51.05 -13.29
C PRO A 113 12.95 -49.91 -13.79
N PRO A 114 13.13 -48.82 -13.00
CA PRO A 114 14.04 -47.75 -13.35
C PRO A 114 15.45 -48.29 -13.60
N PRO A 115 16.12 -47.91 -14.70
CA PRO A 115 17.44 -48.45 -15.08
C PRO A 115 18.51 -48.06 -14.07
N ASP A 116 19.50 -48.93 -13.85
CA ASP A 116 20.59 -48.66 -12.93
C ASP A 116 21.34 -47.38 -13.30
N ARG A 117 21.47 -46.49 -12.31
CA ARG A 117 22.11 -45.18 -12.48
C ARG A 117 23.60 -45.28 -12.21
N THR A 118 24.43 -44.77 -13.12
CA THR A 118 25.87 -44.58 -12.89
C THR A 118 26.18 -43.16 -12.42
N LYS A 119 27.39 -42.94 -11.88
CA LYS A 119 27.84 -41.59 -11.48
C LYS A 119 27.97 -40.61 -12.65
N GLU A 120 27.97 -41.11 -13.88
CA GLU A 120 27.99 -40.29 -15.09
C GLU A 120 26.58 -39.85 -15.49
N ASP A 121 25.52 -40.48 -15.00
CA ASP A 121 24.15 -40.12 -15.36
C ASP A 121 23.69 -38.86 -14.63
N ILE A 122 23.11 -37.94 -15.38
CA ILE A 122 22.52 -36.68 -14.91
C ILE A 122 21.06 -36.66 -15.31
N LEU A 123 20.17 -36.41 -14.35
CA LEU A 123 18.75 -36.23 -14.61
C LEU A 123 18.44 -34.78 -14.99
N LEU A 124 18.05 -34.55 -16.25
CA LEU A 124 17.66 -33.25 -16.76
C LEU A 124 16.16 -33.20 -17.09
N PHE A 125 15.57 -32.03 -16.92
CA PHE A 125 14.17 -31.74 -17.21
C PHE A 125 14.08 -30.76 -18.37
N PHE A 126 13.04 -30.91 -19.20
CA PHE A 126 12.93 -30.16 -20.45
C PHE A 126 11.60 -29.43 -20.55
N LYS A 127 11.68 -28.15 -20.92
CA LYS A 127 10.52 -27.29 -21.21
C LYS A 127 10.62 -26.77 -22.65
N LEU A 128 9.51 -26.75 -23.36
CA LEU A 128 9.43 -26.17 -24.70
C LEU A 128 8.69 -24.84 -24.62
N TYR A 129 9.29 -23.80 -25.19
CA TYR A 129 8.66 -22.50 -25.38
C TYR A 129 8.22 -22.33 -26.84
N ASP A 130 6.97 -21.94 -27.03
CA ASP A 130 6.37 -21.56 -28.31
C ASP A 130 6.13 -20.04 -28.32
N ALA A 131 7.00 -19.31 -29.01
CA ALA A 131 6.98 -17.84 -29.04
C ALA A 131 5.74 -17.26 -29.74
N GLU A 132 5.14 -17.99 -30.70
CA GLU A 132 3.93 -17.54 -31.39
C GLU A 132 2.69 -17.64 -30.50
N LYS A 133 2.68 -18.61 -29.59
CA LYS A 133 1.58 -18.84 -28.64
C LYS A 133 1.83 -18.25 -27.25
N GLU A 134 3.04 -17.74 -27.00
CA GLU A 134 3.49 -17.31 -25.68
C GLU A 134 3.28 -18.40 -24.60
N GLU A 135 3.52 -19.67 -24.98
CA GLU A 135 3.25 -20.84 -24.14
C GLU A 135 4.55 -21.59 -23.80
N LEU A 136 4.79 -21.81 -22.50
CA LEU A 136 5.88 -22.65 -22.00
C LEU A 136 5.28 -23.94 -21.44
N ARG A 137 5.66 -25.10 -21.97
CA ARG A 137 5.14 -26.40 -21.51
C ARG A 137 6.25 -27.37 -21.13
N TYR A 138 5.97 -28.24 -20.18
CA TYR A 138 6.86 -29.38 -19.89
C TYR A 138 6.79 -30.40 -21.01
N VAL A 139 7.94 -30.98 -21.40
CA VAL A 139 8.00 -32.01 -22.44
C VAL A 139 8.59 -33.33 -21.96
N GLY A 140 9.16 -33.37 -20.76
CA GLY A 140 9.66 -34.59 -20.13
C GLY A 140 11.03 -34.44 -19.48
N ARG A 141 11.62 -35.58 -19.12
CA ARG A 141 12.93 -35.70 -18.48
C ARG A 141 13.78 -36.69 -19.26
N LEU A 142 15.11 -36.52 -19.23
CA LEU A 142 16.06 -37.49 -19.77
C LEU A 142 17.21 -37.71 -18.79
N PHE A 143 17.76 -38.93 -18.81
CA PHE A 143 19.10 -39.18 -18.28
C PHE A 143 20.13 -38.98 -19.38
N VAL A 144 21.11 -38.14 -19.12
CA VAL A 144 22.24 -37.89 -20.04
C VAL A 144 23.55 -38.26 -19.36
N LYS A 145 24.57 -38.58 -20.15
CA LYS A 145 25.94 -38.74 -19.62
C LYS A 145 26.55 -37.37 -19.42
N GLY A 146 27.10 -37.08 -18.26
CA GLY A 146 27.73 -35.79 -17.94
C GLY A 146 28.91 -35.44 -18.86
N SER A 147 29.57 -36.46 -19.40
CA SER A 147 30.61 -36.37 -20.43
C SER A 147 30.08 -36.23 -21.86
N GLY A 148 28.78 -36.47 -22.09
CA GLY A 148 28.10 -36.27 -23.36
C GLY A 148 27.77 -34.80 -23.63
N LYS A 149 27.24 -34.52 -24.82
CA LYS A 149 26.98 -33.15 -25.30
C LYS A 149 25.51 -32.91 -25.63
N PRO A 150 24.97 -31.68 -25.47
CA PRO A 150 23.60 -31.38 -25.87
C PRO A 150 23.29 -31.69 -27.34
N LEU A 151 24.28 -31.57 -28.24
CA LEU A 151 24.13 -31.93 -29.66
C LEU A 151 23.67 -33.39 -29.86
N GLU A 152 24.05 -34.31 -28.96
CA GLU A 152 23.76 -35.74 -29.07
C GLU A 152 22.29 -36.07 -28.77
N ILE A 153 21.59 -35.20 -28.04
CA ILE A 153 20.19 -35.40 -27.63
C ILE A 153 19.19 -34.60 -28.46
N LEU A 154 19.62 -33.75 -29.40
CA LEU A 154 18.72 -32.87 -30.17
C LEU A 154 17.61 -33.62 -30.89
N LYS A 155 17.94 -34.76 -31.53
CA LYS A 155 16.94 -35.60 -32.19
C LYS A 155 15.87 -36.10 -31.23
N LYS A 156 16.26 -36.42 -29.99
CA LYS A 156 15.33 -36.85 -28.95
C LYS A 156 14.46 -35.70 -28.45
N LEU A 157 15.03 -34.50 -28.30
CA LEU A 157 14.28 -33.30 -27.95
C LEU A 157 13.25 -32.93 -29.02
N ASN A 158 13.64 -33.02 -30.30
CA ASN A 158 12.72 -32.84 -31.42
C ASN A 158 11.58 -33.87 -31.40
N GLU A 159 11.88 -35.14 -31.15
CA GLU A 159 10.85 -36.19 -30.98
C GLU A 159 9.88 -35.86 -29.83
N MET A 160 10.40 -35.47 -28.67
CA MET A 160 9.58 -35.08 -27.49
C MET A 160 8.75 -33.83 -27.74
N ALA A 161 9.25 -32.89 -28.54
CA ALA A 161 8.55 -31.68 -28.93
C ALA A 161 7.50 -31.91 -30.04
N GLY A 162 7.59 -33.02 -30.77
CA GLY A 162 6.78 -33.28 -31.97
C GLY A 162 7.29 -32.56 -33.22
N PHE A 163 8.57 -32.21 -33.27
CA PHE A 163 9.23 -31.55 -34.39
C PHE A 163 9.85 -32.56 -35.37
N SER A 164 10.26 -32.07 -36.55
CA SER A 164 11.07 -32.88 -37.47
C SER A 164 12.42 -33.23 -36.82
N PRO A 165 12.99 -34.44 -37.09
CA PRO A 165 14.24 -34.88 -36.46
C PRO A 165 15.41 -33.92 -36.64
N ASP A 166 15.46 -33.24 -37.79
CA ASP A 166 16.53 -32.29 -38.16
C ASP A 166 16.11 -30.82 -37.96
N GLU A 167 15.03 -30.57 -37.21
CA GLU A 167 14.63 -29.21 -36.82
C GLU A 167 15.74 -28.57 -35.98
N GLU A 168 16.09 -27.32 -36.32
CA GLU A 168 16.99 -26.52 -35.51
C GLU A 168 16.27 -26.02 -34.25
N ILE A 169 16.92 -26.15 -33.10
CA ILE A 169 16.40 -25.69 -31.80
C ILE A 169 17.48 -24.97 -31.01
N GLU A 170 17.10 -23.96 -30.24
CA GLU A 170 17.97 -23.24 -29.30
C GLU A 170 17.73 -23.76 -27.88
N LEU A 171 18.80 -23.82 -27.07
CA LEU A 171 18.75 -24.38 -25.72
C LEU A 171 19.14 -23.31 -24.71
N TYR A 172 18.39 -23.23 -23.63
CA TYR A 172 18.59 -22.30 -22.53
C TYR A 172 18.52 -23.03 -21.20
N GLU A 173 19.43 -22.69 -20.28
CA GLU A 173 19.39 -23.19 -18.91
C GLU A 173 18.53 -22.28 -18.05
N GLU A 174 17.58 -22.85 -17.31
CA GLU A 174 16.80 -22.12 -16.31
C GLU A 174 17.51 -22.17 -14.94
N ILE A 175 18.29 -21.12 -14.66
CA ILE A 175 19.22 -21.06 -13.54
C ILE A 175 18.59 -20.45 -12.28
N LYS A 176 17.97 -19.28 -12.39
CA LYS A 176 17.49 -18.49 -11.24
C LYS A 176 16.32 -17.59 -11.62
N PHE A 177 15.43 -17.33 -10.66
CA PHE A 177 14.26 -16.46 -10.86
C PHE A 177 14.30 -15.20 -10.00
N GLU A 178 14.65 -15.34 -8.72
CA GLU A 178 14.61 -14.26 -7.73
C GLU A 178 16.02 -13.90 -7.26
N PRO A 179 16.41 -12.62 -7.17
CA PRO A 179 15.60 -11.41 -7.43
C PRO A 179 15.56 -10.98 -8.90
N THR A 180 16.31 -11.67 -9.76
CA THR A 180 16.39 -11.41 -11.19
C THR A 180 16.42 -12.73 -11.94
N VAL A 181 15.71 -12.78 -13.06
CA VAL A 181 15.70 -13.94 -13.95
C VAL A 181 17.09 -14.14 -14.55
N MET A 182 17.59 -15.36 -14.48
CA MET A 182 18.82 -15.80 -15.12
C MET A 182 18.48 -17.05 -15.93
N CYS A 183 18.43 -16.85 -17.25
CA CYS A 183 18.22 -17.91 -18.22
C CYS A 183 19.24 -17.75 -19.34
N GLU A 184 20.20 -18.67 -19.42
CA GLU A 184 21.40 -18.50 -20.26
C GLU A 184 21.42 -19.50 -21.41
N HIS A 185 21.94 -19.09 -22.56
CA HIS A 185 22.06 -19.96 -23.72
C HIS A 185 23.10 -21.07 -23.48
N ILE A 186 22.75 -22.31 -23.80
CA ILE A 186 23.61 -23.49 -23.66
C ILE A 186 24.43 -23.69 -24.95
N ASP A 187 25.76 -23.72 -24.83
CA ASP A 187 26.62 -24.14 -25.93
C ASP A 187 26.50 -25.65 -26.17
N LYS A 188 25.88 -26.01 -27.30
CA LYS A 188 25.63 -27.38 -27.74
C LYS A 188 26.92 -28.21 -27.93
N LYS A 189 28.09 -27.56 -28.04
CA LYS A 189 29.39 -28.21 -28.28
C LYS A 189 30.12 -28.60 -26.99
N LEU A 190 29.78 -27.96 -25.87
CA LEU A 190 30.31 -28.29 -24.55
C LEU A 190 29.64 -29.55 -24.01
N THR A 191 30.31 -30.21 -23.07
CA THR A 191 29.69 -31.33 -22.35
C THR A 191 28.75 -30.81 -21.28
N PHE A 192 27.76 -31.60 -20.88
CA PHE A 192 26.81 -31.20 -19.83
C PHE A 192 27.54 -30.75 -18.55
N ARG A 193 28.57 -31.49 -18.11
CA ARG A 193 29.39 -31.09 -16.95
C ARG A 193 30.24 -29.84 -17.17
N ALA A 194 30.72 -29.60 -18.39
CA ALA A 194 31.47 -28.38 -18.70
C ALA A 194 30.56 -27.15 -18.63
N SER A 195 29.27 -27.32 -18.93
CA SER A 195 28.21 -26.33 -18.71
C SER A 195 27.69 -26.29 -17.27
N GLN A 196 28.33 -26.99 -16.32
CA GLN A 196 27.93 -27.08 -14.91
C GLN A 196 26.53 -27.66 -14.67
N LEU A 197 25.99 -28.42 -15.64
CA LEU A 197 24.68 -29.05 -15.48
C LEU A 197 24.74 -30.25 -14.52
N GLU A 198 23.77 -30.33 -13.62
CA GLU A 198 23.63 -31.31 -12.56
C GLU A 198 22.20 -31.88 -12.49
N ASP A 199 21.99 -32.86 -11.59
CA ASP A 199 20.67 -33.45 -11.37
C ASP A 199 19.64 -32.38 -10.97
N GLY A 200 18.51 -32.37 -11.68
CA GLY A 200 17.41 -31.43 -11.43
C GLY A 200 17.52 -30.13 -12.21
N ASP A 201 18.51 -29.97 -13.08
CA ASP A 201 18.57 -28.83 -13.98
C ASP A 201 17.51 -28.90 -15.06
N ILE A 202 17.07 -27.71 -15.46
CA ILE A 202 15.99 -27.51 -16.43
C ILE A 202 16.58 -26.85 -17.66
N ILE A 203 16.38 -27.49 -18.80
CA ILE A 203 16.70 -26.94 -20.10
C ILE A 203 15.39 -26.54 -20.78
N CYS A 204 15.23 -25.24 -20.99
CA CYS A 204 14.21 -24.70 -21.85
C CYS A 204 14.73 -24.70 -23.28
N PHE A 205 13.88 -24.98 -24.26
CA PHE A 205 14.26 -24.90 -25.66
C PHE A 205 13.12 -24.37 -26.52
N GLN A 206 13.46 -23.85 -27.68
CA GLN A 206 12.53 -23.28 -28.64
C GLN A 206 13.09 -23.42 -30.06
N LYS A 207 12.24 -23.14 -31.05
CA LYS A 207 12.72 -22.92 -32.42
C LYS A 207 13.45 -21.57 -32.51
N PRO A 208 14.49 -21.46 -33.35
CA PRO A 208 15.14 -20.18 -33.63
C PRO A 208 14.11 -19.18 -34.14
N THR A 209 14.15 -17.98 -33.60
CA THR A 209 13.27 -16.91 -34.03
C THR A 209 13.73 -16.39 -35.39
N SER A 210 12.91 -16.55 -36.44
CA SER A 210 13.21 -15.92 -37.73
C SER A 210 13.24 -14.39 -37.61
N ALA A 211 14.01 -13.72 -38.48
CA ALA A 211 14.14 -12.26 -38.47
C ALA A 211 12.78 -11.54 -38.53
N ASP A 212 11.80 -12.11 -39.24
CA ASP A 212 10.44 -11.58 -39.32
C ASP A 212 9.66 -11.76 -37.99
N SER A 213 9.86 -12.88 -37.30
CA SER A 213 9.18 -13.22 -36.03
C SER A 213 9.65 -12.37 -34.85
N MET A 214 10.88 -11.84 -34.89
CA MET A 214 11.38 -10.91 -33.86
C MET A 214 10.58 -9.60 -33.80
N THR A 215 9.86 -9.24 -34.86
CA THR A 215 9.03 -8.02 -34.89
C THR A 215 7.56 -8.28 -34.55
N LEU A 216 7.10 -9.52 -34.66
CA LEU A 216 5.70 -9.91 -34.47
C LEU A 216 5.42 -10.52 -33.09
N CYS A 217 6.40 -11.23 -32.52
CA CYS A 217 6.24 -11.88 -31.20
C CYS A 217 6.62 -10.91 -30.09
N ARG A 218 5.75 -10.79 -29.07
CA ARG A 218 6.00 -9.92 -27.91
C ARG A 218 7.19 -10.39 -27.07
N TYR A 219 7.36 -11.72 -26.97
CA TYR A 219 8.43 -12.39 -26.23
C TYR A 219 9.12 -13.38 -27.16
N PRO A 220 10.16 -12.95 -27.90
CA PRO A 220 10.76 -13.77 -28.96
C PRO A 220 11.58 -14.94 -28.44
N ASP A 221 11.98 -14.93 -27.17
CA ASP A 221 12.81 -15.97 -26.57
C ASP A 221 12.43 -16.31 -25.13
N VAL A 222 12.91 -17.47 -24.65
CA VAL A 222 12.67 -17.98 -23.29
C VAL A 222 13.10 -16.96 -22.23
N PRO A 223 14.31 -16.35 -22.28
CA PRO A 223 14.69 -15.35 -21.29
C PRO A 223 13.71 -14.18 -21.20
N SER A 224 13.30 -13.61 -22.33
CA SER A 224 12.36 -12.49 -22.41
C SER A 224 10.98 -12.88 -21.86
N PHE A 225 10.51 -14.09 -22.16
CA PHE A 225 9.24 -14.60 -21.63
C PHE A 225 9.30 -14.79 -20.11
N LEU A 226 10.36 -15.40 -19.59
CA LEU A 226 10.53 -15.59 -18.15
C LEU A 226 10.67 -14.25 -17.41
N GLU A 227 11.35 -13.27 -18.00
CA GLU A 227 11.44 -11.91 -17.46
C GLU A 227 10.07 -11.23 -17.41
N TYR A 228 9.24 -11.41 -18.45
CA TYR A 228 7.84 -10.98 -18.41
C TYR A 228 7.09 -11.67 -17.26
N VAL A 229 7.14 -13.00 -17.14
CA VAL A 229 6.42 -13.70 -16.07
C VAL A 229 6.88 -13.23 -14.69
N HIS A 230 8.18 -13.02 -14.49
CA HIS A 230 8.73 -12.50 -13.24
C HIS A 230 8.19 -11.11 -12.89
N ASN A 231 8.15 -10.22 -13.89
CA ASN A 231 7.75 -8.83 -13.69
C ASN A 231 6.24 -8.61 -13.81
N ARG A 232 5.46 -9.60 -14.27
CA ARG A 232 4.01 -9.50 -14.40
C ARG A 232 3.35 -9.32 -13.03
N GLN A 233 2.48 -8.33 -12.91
CA GLN A 233 1.65 -8.08 -11.75
C GLN A 233 0.27 -7.62 -12.21
N VAL A 234 -0.77 -8.33 -11.79
CA VAL A 234 -2.15 -7.82 -11.92
C VAL A 234 -2.39 -6.84 -10.78
N VAL A 235 -2.81 -5.63 -11.11
CA VAL A 235 -3.10 -4.56 -10.14
C VAL A 235 -4.57 -4.20 -10.21
N HIS A 236 -5.24 -4.26 -9.06
CA HIS A 236 -6.62 -3.85 -8.85
C HIS A 236 -6.68 -2.36 -8.53
N PHE A 237 -7.36 -1.61 -9.39
CA PHE A 237 -7.54 -0.17 -9.23
C PHE A 237 -8.90 0.12 -8.60
N ARG A 238 -8.89 0.96 -7.56
CA ARG A 238 -10.09 1.43 -6.86
C ARG A 238 -10.18 2.94 -6.92
N SER A 239 -11.35 3.48 -7.21
CA SER A 239 -11.58 4.92 -7.04
C SER A 239 -11.45 5.29 -5.56
N LEU A 240 -10.77 6.40 -5.27
CA LEU A 240 -10.64 6.90 -3.89
C LEU A 240 -12.00 7.25 -3.26
N GLU A 241 -13.01 7.57 -4.08
CA GLU A 241 -14.39 7.81 -3.65
C GLU A 241 -15.10 6.51 -3.21
N LYS A 242 -14.69 5.36 -3.78
CA LYS A 242 -15.25 4.03 -3.51
C LYS A 242 -14.15 3.03 -3.16
N PRO A 243 -13.45 3.20 -2.02
CA PRO A 243 -12.20 2.47 -1.71
C PRO A 243 -12.38 0.97 -1.39
N LYS A 244 -13.61 0.46 -1.40
CA LYS A 244 -13.93 -0.94 -1.08
C LYS A 244 -14.28 -1.77 -2.31
N GLU A 245 -14.44 -1.14 -3.47
CA GLU A 245 -14.90 -1.77 -4.69
C GLU A 245 -13.78 -1.70 -5.72
N ASP A 246 -13.46 -2.83 -6.34
CA ASP A 246 -12.57 -2.86 -7.50
C ASP A 246 -13.33 -2.24 -8.68
N ASP A 247 -12.72 -1.23 -9.31
CA ASP A 247 -13.29 -0.57 -10.48
C ASP A 247 -12.86 -1.35 -11.74
N PHE A 248 -11.55 -1.58 -11.87
CA PHE A 248 -10.95 -2.39 -12.93
C PHE A 248 -9.62 -2.98 -12.47
N CYS A 249 -9.08 -3.92 -13.24
CA CYS A 249 -7.73 -4.42 -13.06
C CYS A 249 -6.92 -4.28 -14.34
N LEU A 250 -5.61 -4.06 -14.19
CA LEU A 250 -4.67 -4.03 -15.30
C LEU A 250 -3.52 -4.99 -15.02
N GLU A 251 -3.11 -5.71 -16.06
CA GLU A 251 -1.84 -6.41 -16.04
C GLU A 251 -0.72 -5.43 -16.36
N LEU A 252 0.19 -5.25 -15.40
CA LEU A 252 1.29 -4.31 -15.43
C LEU A 252 2.62 -5.03 -15.18
N SER A 253 3.72 -4.37 -15.53
CA SER A 253 5.05 -4.84 -15.18
C SER A 253 5.55 -4.14 -13.91
N LYS A 254 6.15 -4.88 -12.99
CA LYS A 254 6.72 -4.40 -11.72
C LYS A 254 7.75 -3.28 -11.92
N VAL A 255 8.41 -3.24 -13.09
CA VAL A 255 9.44 -2.24 -13.42
C VAL A 255 8.88 -0.97 -14.07
N LEU A 256 7.57 -0.90 -14.32
CA LEU A 256 6.96 0.32 -14.88
C LEU A 256 7.12 1.51 -13.94
N THR A 257 7.41 2.68 -14.52
CA THR A 257 7.51 3.94 -13.79
C THR A 257 6.14 4.50 -13.40
N TYR A 258 6.11 5.56 -12.58
CA TYR A 258 4.87 6.26 -12.25
C TYR A 258 4.11 6.72 -13.51
N ASP A 259 4.84 7.28 -14.47
CA ASP A 259 4.26 7.84 -15.69
C ASP A 259 3.73 6.72 -16.60
N ASP A 260 4.45 5.61 -16.71
CA ASP A 260 4.01 4.41 -17.42
C ASP A 260 2.70 3.82 -16.88
N VAL A 261 2.53 3.84 -15.55
CA VAL A 261 1.33 3.34 -14.88
C VAL A 261 0.17 4.30 -15.11
N THR A 262 0.37 5.61 -14.88
CA THR A 262 -0.70 6.60 -15.07
C THR A 262 -1.13 6.71 -16.53
N GLU A 263 -0.23 6.56 -17.51
CA GLU A 263 -0.59 6.52 -18.94
C GLU A 263 -1.55 5.37 -19.26
N ARG A 264 -1.28 4.17 -18.73
CA ARG A 264 -2.16 3.00 -18.93
C ARG A 264 -3.50 3.18 -18.23
N VAL A 265 -3.50 3.73 -17.01
CA VAL A 265 -4.73 4.05 -16.28
C VAL A 265 -5.55 5.11 -17.03
N ALA A 266 -4.92 6.17 -17.54
CA ALA A 266 -5.58 7.21 -18.32
C ALA A 266 -6.23 6.66 -19.58
N ARG A 267 -5.50 5.81 -20.32
CA ARG A 267 -6.05 5.13 -21.49
C ARG A 267 -7.27 4.28 -21.15
N HIS A 268 -7.25 3.58 -20.01
CA HIS A 268 -8.40 2.79 -19.56
C HIS A 268 -9.61 3.67 -19.20
N LEU A 269 -9.35 4.81 -18.55
CA LEU A 269 -10.39 5.76 -18.13
C LEU A 269 -10.87 6.69 -19.26
N GLY A 270 -10.22 6.67 -20.43
CA GLY A 270 -10.51 7.60 -21.53
C GLY A 270 -10.11 9.05 -21.22
N LEU A 271 -9.07 9.25 -20.41
CA LEU A 271 -8.53 10.57 -20.06
C LEU A 271 -7.42 10.97 -21.04
N ASP A 272 -7.49 12.20 -21.55
CA ASP A 272 -6.48 12.74 -22.49
C ASP A 272 -5.13 13.04 -21.80
N ASP A 273 -5.17 13.44 -20.53
CA ASP A 273 -3.99 13.86 -19.77
C ASP A 273 -3.72 12.92 -18.59
N PRO A 274 -2.71 12.03 -18.68
CA PRO A 274 -2.39 11.09 -17.60
C PRO A 274 -1.83 11.76 -16.35
N THR A 275 -1.29 12.97 -16.47
CA THR A 275 -0.69 13.68 -15.33
C THR A 275 -1.73 14.14 -14.32
N LYS A 276 -3.02 14.11 -14.68
CA LYS A 276 -4.14 14.40 -13.76
C LYS A 276 -4.50 13.22 -12.86
N ILE A 277 -3.89 12.06 -13.04
CA ILE A 277 -4.15 10.91 -12.18
C ILE A 277 -3.22 10.98 -10.97
N ARG A 278 -3.82 10.87 -9.78
CA ARG A 278 -3.06 10.69 -8.54
C ARG A 278 -3.30 9.30 -7.97
N LEU A 279 -2.21 8.58 -7.74
CA LEU A 279 -2.23 7.24 -7.16
C LEU A 279 -1.99 7.27 -5.65
N THR A 280 -2.67 6.40 -4.90
CA THR A 280 -2.51 6.22 -3.46
C THR A 280 -2.29 4.73 -3.14
N PRO A 281 -1.28 4.35 -2.33
CA PRO A 281 -1.03 2.95 -2.03
C PRO A 281 -2.05 2.37 -1.05
N HIS A 282 -2.14 1.05 -1.02
CA HIS A 282 -2.97 0.34 -0.06
C HIS A 282 -2.27 0.12 1.28
N ASN A 283 -3.02 0.26 2.38
CA ASN A 283 -2.57 -0.11 3.72
C ASN A 283 -3.09 -1.51 4.05
N CYS A 284 -2.19 -2.50 4.04
CA CYS A 284 -2.51 -3.90 4.30
C CYS A 284 -3.07 -4.17 5.72
N TYR A 285 -2.81 -3.32 6.71
CA TYR A 285 -3.32 -3.50 8.08
C TYR A 285 -4.74 -2.98 8.25
N SER A 286 -5.02 -1.77 7.72
CA SER A 286 -6.35 -1.16 7.84
C SER A 286 -7.29 -1.55 6.70
N GLN A 287 -6.78 -2.16 5.63
CA GLN A 287 -7.51 -2.49 4.41
C GLN A 287 -8.16 -1.24 3.79
N GLN A 288 -7.42 -0.12 3.80
CA GLN A 288 -7.86 1.20 3.34
C GLN A 288 -6.72 1.92 2.58
N PRO A 289 -7.02 2.99 1.81
CA PRO A 289 -5.98 3.84 1.25
C PRO A 289 -5.05 4.39 2.33
N LYS A 290 -3.75 4.50 2.04
CA LYS A 290 -2.85 5.22 2.92
C LYS A 290 -3.26 6.71 3.00
N PRO A 291 -3.06 7.39 4.15
CA PRO A 291 -3.38 8.81 4.27
C PRO A 291 -2.62 9.71 3.29
N GLN A 292 -1.44 9.27 2.85
CA GLN A 292 -0.59 10.02 1.92
C GLN A 292 -0.60 9.34 0.55
N ALA A 293 -1.03 10.10 -0.45
CA ALA A 293 -0.91 9.73 -1.85
C ALA A 293 0.56 9.70 -2.30
N ILE A 294 0.84 8.96 -3.37
CA ILE A 294 2.15 8.92 -4.01
C ILE A 294 2.39 10.29 -4.64
N LYS A 295 3.53 10.91 -4.32
CA LYS A 295 3.99 12.13 -4.98
C LYS A 295 4.27 11.82 -6.46
N TYR A 296 4.04 12.77 -7.37
CA TYR A 296 4.51 12.69 -8.75
C TYR A 296 5.99 12.29 -8.77
N GLN A 297 6.28 11.18 -9.45
CA GLN A 297 7.62 10.58 -9.53
C GLN A 297 8.29 10.38 -8.15
N GLY A 298 7.50 10.17 -7.09
CA GLY A 298 8.00 9.99 -5.73
C GLY A 298 8.53 8.60 -5.43
N VAL A 299 8.31 7.64 -6.34
CA VAL A 299 8.79 6.26 -6.31
C VAL A 299 9.14 5.85 -7.74
N ASP A 300 10.14 5.00 -7.89
CA ASP A 300 10.74 4.71 -9.20
C ASP A 300 9.91 3.69 -9.99
N HIS A 301 9.41 2.65 -9.31
CA HIS A 301 8.79 1.50 -9.96
C HIS A 301 7.47 1.07 -9.30
N LEU A 302 6.60 0.41 -10.07
CA LEU A 302 5.34 -0.15 -9.60
C LEU A 302 5.52 -1.09 -8.39
N SER A 303 6.60 -1.86 -8.36
CA SER A 303 6.94 -2.72 -7.21
C SER A 303 6.97 -1.94 -5.90
N GLU A 304 7.48 -0.71 -5.89
CA GLU A 304 7.53 0.15 -4.72
C GLU A 304 6.20 0.82 -4.40
N MET A 305 5.39 1.13 -5.42
CA MET A 305 4.03 1.66 -5.25
C MET A 305 3.12 0.69 -4.49
N LEU A 306 3.40 -0.60 -4.62
CA LEU A 306 2.61 -1.70 -4.08
C LEU A 306 3.05 -2.17 -2.68
N VAL A 307 4.21 -1.71 -2.18
CA VAL A 307 4.78 -2.22 -0.92
C VAL A 307 4.37 -1.36 0.29
N HIS A 308 3.95 -2.05 1.35
CA HIS A 308 3.68 -1.48 2.67
C HIS A 308 4.22 -2.40 3.78
N TYR A 309 5.15 -1.91 4.61
CA TYR A 309 5.80 -2.69 5.68
C TYR A 309 6.30 -4.08 5.22
N ASN A 310 7.02 -4.12 4.09
CA ASN A 310 7.53 -5.35 3.47
C ASN A 310 6.47 -6.36 3.02
N GLN A 311 5.20 -5.95 2.97
CA GLN A 311 4.12 -6.71 2.33
C GLN A 311 3.76 -6.05 1.01
N THR A 312 3.75 -6.83 -0.05
CA THR A 312 3.29 -6.38 -1.37
C THR A 312 1.78 -6.55 -1.46
N SER A 313 1.09 -5.48 -1.82
CA SER A 313 -0.34 -5.45 -2.16
C SER A 313 -0.49 -5.50 -3.67
N ASP A 314 -1.64 -5.91 -4.17
CA ASP A 314 -2.03 -5.81 -5.57
C ASP A 314 -3.03 -4.66 -5.81
N ILE A 315 -3.36 -3.87 -4.78
CA ILE A 315 -4.34 -2.78 -4.85
C ILE A 315 -3.64 -1.41 -4.95
N LEU A 316 -4.08 -0.59 -5.90
CA LEU A 316 -3.81 0.85 -5.95
C LEU A 316 -5.12 1.64 -5.99
N TYR A 317 -5.13 2.77 -5.30
CA TYR A 317 -6.24 3.72 -5.38
C TYR A 317 -5.89 4.83 -6.36
N TYR A 318 -6.89 5.34 -7.07
CA TYR A 318 -6.72 6.48 -7.96
C TYR A 318 -7.80 7.54 -7.74
N GLU A 319 -7.46 8.77 -8.10
CA GLU A 319 -8.41 9.87 -8.26
C GLU A 319 -8.00 10.71 -9.47
N VAL A 320 -8.99 11.35 -10.10
CA VAL A 320 -8.77 12.24 -11.25
C VAL A 320 -8.83 13.68 -10.75
N LEU A 321 -7.73 14.40 -10.94
CA LEU A 321 -7.57 15.79 -10.51
C LEU A 321 -8.08 16.77 -11.56
N ASP A 322 -8.43 17.97 -11.11
CA ASP A 322 -8.82 19.09 -11.96
C ASP A 322 -7.63 19.72 -12.72
N ILE A 323 -6.43 19.60 -12.17
CA ILE A 323 -5.16 20.08 -12.75
C ILE A 323 -4.08 18.98 -12.73
N PRO A 324 -3.03 19.08 -13.57
CA PRO A 324 -1.88 18.17 -13.53
C PRO A 324 -1.25 18.03 -12.14
N LEU A 325 -0.90 16.81 -11.74
CA LEU A 325 -0.26 16.51 -10.46
C LEU A 325 1.08 17.26 -10.27
N PRO A 326 1.96 17.40 -11.28
CA PRO A 326 3.21 18.18 -11.14
C PRO A 326 2.93 19.64 -10.75
N GLU A 327 1.91 20.25 -11.35
CA GLU A 327 1.49 21.61 -11.02
C GLU A 327 0.90 21.67 -9.62
N LEU A 328 0.01 20.72 -9.29
CA LEU A 328 -0.61 20.64 -7.96
C LEU A 328 0.43 20.52 -6.84
N GLN A 329 1.55 19.82 -7.08
CA GLN A 329 2.63 19.71 -6.11
C GLN A 329 3.36 21.03 -5.82
N GLY A 330 3.38 21.97 -6.76
CA GLY A 330 3.90 23.31 -6.54
C GLY A 330 2.96 24.20 -5.72
N LEU A 331 1.70 23.77 -5.56
CA LEU A 331 0.64 24.51 -4.90
C LEU A 331 0.38 23.95 -3.50
N LYS A 332 -0.23 24.77 -2.66
CA LYS A 332 -0.83 24.38 -1.39
C LYS A 332 -2.31 24.67 -1.44
N THR A 333 -3.12 23.68 -1.07
CA THR A 333 -4.58 23.83 -1.03
C THR A 333 -5.02 24.00 0.42
N LEU A 334 -5.51 25.19 0.77
CA LEU A 334 -6.04 25.51 2.08
C LEU A 334 -7.57 25.46 2.04
N LYS A 335 -8.18 24.76 3.00
CA LYS A 335 -9.63 24.76 3.21
C LYS A 335 -9.96 25.78 4.30
N VAL A 336 -10.50 26.94 3.91
CA VAL A 336 -10.77 28.06 4.81
C VAL A 336 -12.26 28.19 5.04
N ALA A 337 -12.69 28.12 6.30
CA ALA A 337 -14.05 28.34 6.73
C ALA A 337 -14.32 29.84 6.90
N PHE A 338 -15.08 30.44 5.98
CA PHE A 338 -15.43 31.86 6.06
C PHE A 338 -16.67 32.07 6.92
N HIS A 339 -16.57 32.95 7.92
CA HIS A 339 -17.68 33.35 8.78
C HIS A 339 -18.16 34.73 8.35
N HIS A 340 -19.41 34.80 7.91
CA HIS A 340 -20.05 36.07 7.59
C HIS A 340 -20.43 36.81 8.88
N ALA A 341 -20.36 38.15 8.85
CA ALA A 341 -20.77 38.97 9.99
C ALA A 341 -22.30 38.92 10.27
N THR A 342 -23.11 38.50 9.28
CA THR A 342 -24.58 38.62 9.31
C THR A 342 -25.32 37.31 9.08
N LYS A 343 -24.64 36.23 8.67
CA LYS A 343 -25.24 34.91 8.39
C LYS A 343 -24.58 33.87 9.28
N GLU A 344 -25.38 33.00 9.91
CA GLU A 344 -24.87 31.87 10.72
C GLU A 344 -24.22 30.77 9.86
N ASP A 345 -24.43 30.77 8.55
CA ASP A 345 -23.86 29.76 7.67
C ASP A 345 -22.35 29.95 7.45
N THR A 346 -21.57 28.94 7.85
CA THR A 346 -20.14 28.86 7.55
C THR A 346 -19.93 28.15 6.21
N ILE A 347 -19.29 28.83 5.25
CA ILE A 347 -18.94 28.24 3.95
C ILE A 347 -17.45 27.91 3.92
N VAL A 348 -17.10 26.69 3.54
CA VAL A 348 -15.69 26.27 3.39
C VAL A 348 -15.26 26.50 1.95
N HIS A 349 -14.33 27.43 1.75
CA HIS A 349 -13.71 27.71 0.46
C HIS A 349 -12.39 26.95 0.34
N SER A 350 -12.18 26.31 -0.81
CA SER A 350 -10.89 25.70 -1.16
C SER A 350 -10.06 26.70 -1.95
N ILE A 351 -8.95 27.13 -1.37
CA ILE A 351 -8.02 28.12 -1.95
C ILE A 351 -6.73 27.39 -2.30
N ARG A 352 -6.31 27.48 -3.56
CA ARG A 352 -5.11 26.82 -4.07
C ARG A 352 -4.15 27.88 -4.58
N LEU A 353 -2.99 28.01 -3.92
CA LEU A 353 -1.98 29.02 -4.22
C LEU A 353 -0.56 28.43 -4.20
N PRO A 354 0.42 29.05 -4.88
CA PRO A 354 1.83 28.65 -4.78
C PRO A 354 2.32 28.57 -3.33
N LYS A 355 3.14 27.58 -3.00
CA LYS A 355 3.63 27.38 -1.62
C LYS A 355 4.33 28.60 -1.01
N GLN A 356 4.96 29.43 -1.84
CA GLN A 356 5.66 30.64 -1.42
C GLN A 356 4.73 31.85 -1.22
N SER A 357 3.44 31.73 -1.55
CA SER A 357 2.44 32.78 -1.29
C SER A 357 2.26 33.03 0.20
N THR A 358 1.68 34.18 0.49
CA THR A 358 1.46 34.69 1.84
C THR A 358 0.00 34.56 2.25
N VAL A 359 -0.28 34.72 3.55
CA VAL A 359 -1.64 34.80 4.08
C VAL A 359 -2.41 35.97 3.47
N GLY A 360 -1.72 37.08 3.13
CA GLY A 360 -2.32 38.19 2.38
C GLY A 360 -2.85 37.76 1.02
N ASP A 361 -2.13 36.90 0.29
CA ASP A 361 -2.59 36.38 -1.00
C ASP A 361 -3.83 35.47 -0.84
N VAL A 362 -3.87 34.66 0.23
CA VAL A 362 -5.05 33.83 0.57
C VAL A 362 -6.27 34.71 0.83
N ILE A 363 -6.10 35.79 1.59
CA ILE A 363 -7.17 36.73 1.89
C ILE A 363 -7.65 37.42 0.61
N ASN A 364 -6.74 37.85 -0.26
CA ASN A 364 -7.11 38.48 -1.52
C ASN A 364 -7.89 37.53 -2.44
N ASP A 365 -7.47 36.27 -2.56
CA ASP A 365 -8.23 35.25 -3.30
C ASP A 365 -9.60 35.00 -2.66
N LEU A 366 -9.67 34.90 -1.32
CA LEU A 366 -10.91 34.71 -0.60
C LEU A 366 -11.90 35.86 -0.84
N LYS A 367 -11.43 37.12 -0.82
CA LYS A 367 -12.27 38.31 -1.10
C LYS A 367 -12.95 38.25 -2.47
N THR A 368 -12.37 37.56 -3.46
CA THR A 368 -13.01 37.38 -4.77
C THR A 368 -14.14 36.35 -4.77
N LYS A 369 -14.20 35.48 -3.75
CA LYS A 369 -15.12 34.35 -3.63
C LYS A 369 -16.24 34.56 -2.61
N VAL A 370 -16.15 35.61 -1.79
CA VAL A 370 -17.10 35.88 -0.70
C VAL A 370 -17.77 37.25 -0.86
N GLU A 371 -19.01 37.35 -0.42
CA GLU A 371 -19.71 38.62 -0.28
C GLU A 371 -19.31 39.28 1.04
N LEU A 372 -18.67 40.45 0.96
CA LEU A 372 -18.26 41.24 2.12
C LEU A 372 -19.38 42.19 2.56
N SER A 373 -19.42 42.55 3.85
CA SER A 373 -20.39 43.53 4.35
C SER A 373 -20.17 44.95 3.78
N HIS A 374 -18.93 45.30 3.42
CA HIS A 374 -18.56 46.55 2.76
C HIS A 374 -17.31 46.33 1.86
N PRO A 375 -17.13 47.14 0.79
CA PRO A 375 -16.02 46.95 -0.16
C PRO A 375 -14.61 47.01 0.46
N ASP A 376 -14.46 47.84 1.51
CA ASP A 376 -13.18 48.07 2.20
C ASP A 376 -13.00 47.16 3.42
N ALA A 377 -13.80 46.09 3.55
CA ALA A 377 -13.69 45.18 4.68
C ALA A 377 -12.32 44.48 4.69
N GLU A 378 -11.69 44.49 5.87
CA GLU A 378 -10.45 43.76 6.12
C GLU A 378 -10.78 42.38 6.67
N LEU A 379 -10.06 41.36 6.21
CA LEU A 379 -10.22 39.99 6.70
C LEU A 379 -9.00 39.60 7.52
N ARG A 380 -9.22 38.77 8.53
CA ARG A 380 -8.16 38.05 9.23
C ARG A 380 -8.31 36.55 9.02
N LEU A 381 -7.18 35.85 9.01
CA LEU A 381 -7.12 34.40 9.00
C LEU A 381 -6.70 33.90 10.39
N LEU A 382 -7.46 32.94 10.91
CA LEU A 382 -7.38 32.39 12.26
C LEU A 382 -7.18 30.88 12.20
N GLU A 383 -6.46 30.37 13.18
CA GLU A 383 -6.34 28.95 13.44
C GLU A 383 -7.19 28.57 14.65
N VAL A 384 -8.19 27.71 14.44
CA VAL A 384 -9.12 27.27 15.48
C VAL A 384 -8.96 25.77 15.73
N PHE A 385 -8.79 25.41 17.00
CA PHE A 385 -8.66 24.03 17.44
C PHE A 385 -9.34 23.83 18.80
N TYR A 386 -10.10 22.74 18.96
CA TYR A 386 -10.92 22.48 20.15
C TYR A 386 -11.70 23.71 20.69
N HIS A 387 -12.39 24.41 19.80
CA HIS A 387 -13.21 25.59 20.15
C HIS A 387 -12.41 26.77 20.76
N LYS A 388 -11.10 26.84 20.48
CA LYS A 388 -10.22 27.94 20.87
C LYS A 388 -9.48 28.52 19.68
N ILE A 389 -9.16 29.80 19.75
CA ILE A 389 -8.35 30.49 18.75
C ILE A 389 -6.88 30.39 19.17
N TYR A 390 -6.09 29.70 18.38
CA TYR A 390 -4.68 29.43 18.67
C TYR A 390 -3.75 30.49 18.10
N LYS A 391 -4.12 31.07 16.96
CA LYS A 391 -3.23 31.99 16.25
C LYS A 391 -4.02 32.87 15.30
N ILE A 392 -3.66 34.15 15.26
CA ILE A 392 -3.96 35.03 14.13
C ILE A 392 -2.74 35.03 13.22
N PHE A 393 -2.94 34.70 11.94
CA PHE A 393 -1.86 34.68 10.98
C PHE A 393 -1.55 36.12 10.50
N PRO A 394 -0.30 36.60 10.63
CA PRO A 394 0.10 37.85 10.01
C PRO A 394 0.09 37.73 8.49
N LEU A 395 -0.27 38.80 7.80
CA LEU A 395 -0.42 38.81 6.34
C LEU A 395 0.85 38.39 5.58
N SER A 396 2.02 38.60 6.16
CA SER A 396 3.33 38.25 5.58
C SER A 396 3.74 36.78 5.82
N GLU A 397 3.01 36.02 6.63
CA GLU A 397 3.34 34.62 6.89
C GLU A 397 3.15 33.78 5.63
N LYS A 398 4.13 32.93 5.34
CA LYS A 398 4.08 32.02 4.18
C LYS A 398 3.08 30.89 4.43
N ILE A 399 2.27 30.59 3.42
CA ILE A 399 1.26 29.53 3.54
C ILE A 399 1.88 28.15 3.73
N GLU A 400 3.10 27.91 3.24
CA GLU A 400 3.84 26.66 3.42
C GLU A 400 3.93 26.23 4.90
N ASN A 401 4.04 27.19 5.82
CA ASN A 401 4.21 26.94 7.26
C ASN A 401 2.91 26.61 8.01
N ILE A 402 1.74 26.83 7.38
CA ILE A 402 0.43 26.60 8.01
C ILE A 402 0.15 25.09 8.12
N ASN A 403 -0.23 24.58 9.29
CA ASN A 403 -0.59 23.17 9.42
C ASN A 403 -2.11 22.98 9.21
N ASP A 404 -2.50 22.48 8.05
CA ASP A 404 -3.90 22.29 7.64
C ASP A 404 -4.44 20.87 7.89
N GLN A 405 -3.63 19.98 8.49
CA GLN A 405 -4.02 18.58 8.68
C GLN A 405 -4.97 18.36 9.88
N TYR A 406 -4.86 19.20 10.92
CA TYR A 406 -5.59 18.99 12.18
C TYR A 406 -6.41 20.20 12.63
N TRP A 407 -6.03 21.41 12.22
CA TRP A 407 -6.63 22.64 12.73
C TRP A 407 -7.57 23.23 11.67
N THR A 408 -8.62 23.91 12.12
CA THR A 408 -9.58 24.54 11.23
C THR A 408 -9.11 25.96 10.93
N LEU A 409 -8.83 26.24 9.66
CA LEU A 409 -8.57 27.61 9.22
C LEU A 409 -9.89 28.35 9.09
N ARG A 410 -10.04 29.43 9.84
CA ARG A 410 -11.22 30.30 9.83
C ARG A 410 -10.83 31.67 9.31
N ALA A 411 -11.60 32.24 8.40
CA ALA A 411 -11.48 33.62 8.01
C ALA A 411 -12.73 34.39 8.42
N GLU A 412 -12.55 35.64 8.86
CA GLU A 412 -13.64 36.51 9.28
C GLU A 412 -13.31 37.97 9.00
N GLU A 413 -14.35 38.79 8.85
CA GLU A 413 -14.23 40.24 8.75
C GLU A 413 -13.80 40.83 10.09
N ILE A 414 -12.83 41.75 10.05
CA ILE A 414 -12.40 42.53 11.20
C ILE A 414 -13.44 43.63 11.43
N PRO A 415 -14.18 43.62 12.56
CA PRO A 415 -15.15 44.66 12.87
C PRO A 415 -14.50 46.05 12.94
N GLU A 416 -15.22 47.09 12.51
CA GLU A 416 -14.74 48.49 12.56
C GLU A 416 -14.35 48.94 13.97
N GLU A 417 -15.04 48.41 15.00
CA GLU A 417 -14.70 48.66 16.40
C GLU A 417 -13.27 48.21 16.75
N GLU A 418 -12.75 47.16 16.11
CA GLU A 418 -11.40 46.62 16.36
C GLU A 418 -10.30 47.45 15.67
N LYS A 419 -10.64 48.28 14.69
CA LYS A 419 -9.65 49.06 13.92
C LYS A 419 -9.13 50.28 14.68
N ASN A 420 -9.90 50.81 15.63
CA ASN A 420 -9.59 52.04 16.35
C ASN A 420 -9.36 51.79 17.85
N LEU A 421 -8.50 50.82 18.20
CA LEU A 421 -8.18 50.50 19.58
C LEU A 421 -7.37 51.62 20.24
N GLY A 422 -7.86 52.14 21.37
CA GLY A 422 -7.10 53.03 22.23
C GLY A 422 -5.91 52.32 22.90
N PRO A 423 -4.94 53.07 23.45
CA PRO A 423 -3.74 52.48 24.06
C PRO A 423 -4.01 51.58 25.27
N GLN A 424 -5.18 51.71 25.91
CA GLN A 424 -5.60 50.91 27.05
C GLN A 424 -6.67 49.86 26.71
N ASP A 425 -7.19 49.89 25.47
CA ASP A 425 -8.16 48.90 25.01
C ASP A 425 -7.45 47.56 24.76
N ARG A 426 -8.19 46.48 24.97
CA ARG A 426 -7.68 45.11 24.79
C ARG A 426 -8.64 44.30 23.94
N LEU A 427 -8.11 43.60 22.95
CA LEU A 427 -8.82 42.54 22.26
C LEU A 427 -8.65 41.24 23.07
N ILE A 428 -9.75 40.66 23.53
CA ILE A 428 -9.75 39.43 24.32
C ILE A 428 -10.47 38.30 23.58
N HIS A 429 -10.06 37.07 23.88
CA HIS A 429 -10.76 35.88 23.45
C HIS A 429 -11.96 35.60 24.37
N VAL A 430 -13.07 35.19 23.78
CA VAL A 430 -14.28 34.76 24.49
C VAL A 430 -14.65 33.36 24.06
N TYR A 431 -14.73 32.43 25.02
CA TYR A 431 -14.98 31.00 24.77
C TYR A 431 -16.17 30.49 25.60
N HIS A 432 -16.96 29.59 25.02
CA HIS A 432 -18.03 28.90 25.73
C HIS A 432 -17.47 27.66 26.40
N PHE A 433 -17.86 27.38 27.65
CA PHE A 433 -17.38 26.20 28.36
C PHE A 433 -18.42 25.59 29.30
N THR A 434 -18.30 24.27 29.52
CA THR A 434 -18.99 23.56 30.60
C THR A 434 -17.98 23.11 31.64
N LYS A 435 -18.49 22.92 32.87
CA LYS A 435 -17.74 22.32 33.97
C LYS A 435 -18.25 20.90 34.19
N ASP A 436 -17.37 19.91 34.04
CA ASP A 436 -17.67 18.53 34.44
C ASP A 436 -17.20 18.30 35.87
N ALA A 437 -18.14 17.95 36.76
CA ALA A 437 -17.86 17.66 38.17
C ALA A 437 -17.53 16.19 38.44
N SER A 438 -17.57 15.32 37.42
CA SER A 438 -17.42 13.86 37.57
C SER A 438 -15.97 13.36 37.60
N GLN A 439 -14.99 14.19 37.23
CA GLN A 439 -13.57 13.84 37.27
C GLN A 439 -12.84 14.51 38.44
N THR A 440 -11.87 13.78 39.02
CA THR A 440 -11.05 14.17 40.20
C THR A 440 -10.18 15.42 40.01
N GLN A 441 -10.16 16.02 38.81
CA GLN A 441 -9.60 17.34 38.52
C GLN A 441 -10.68 18.17 37.80
N MET A 442 -10.92 19.42 38.24
CA MET A 442 -11.80 20.35 37.51
C MET A 442 -11.27 20.55 36.09
N GLN A 443 -11.88 19.89 35.10
CA GLN A 443 -11.59 20.11 33.69
C GLN A 443 -12.66 21.01 33.08
N VAL A 444 -12.19 22.10 32.47
CA VAL A 444 -12.98 23.01 31.66
C VAL A 444 -13.07 22.45 30.25
N GLN A 445 -14.27 22.14 29.77
CA GLN A 445 -14.47 21.69 28.40
C GLN A 445 -15.05 22.84 27.56
N ASN A 446 -14.30 23.28 26.55
CA ASN A 446 -14.76 24.34 25.65
C ASN A 446 -15.62 23.76 24.53
N PHE A 447 -16.61 24.52 24.10
CA PHE A 447 -17.52 24.16 23.00
C PHE A 447 -17.95 25.43 22.24
N GLY A 448 -18.80 25.26 21.22
CA GLY A 448 -19.36 26.38 20.47
C GLY A 448 -18.34 27.13 19.60
N GLU A 449 -18.67 28.36 19.24
CA GLU A 449 -17.81 29.18 18.38
C GLU A 449 -17.03 30.21 19.20
N PRO A 450 -15.69 30.18 19.17
CA PRO A 450 -14.90 31.22 19.79
C PRO A 450 -14.98 32.53 19.00
N PHE A 451 -14.91 33.66 19.71
CA PHE A 451 -14.89 34.98 19.08
C PHE A 451 -14.05 35.99 19.87
N PHE A 452 -13.75 37.11 19.23
CA PHE A 452 -13.05 38.23 19.84
C PHE A 452 -14.03 39.29 20.38
N LEU A 453 -13.63 39.93 21.47
CA LEU A 453 -14.33 41.07 22.03
C LEU A 453 -13.33 42.13 22.49
N ILE A 454 -13.62 43.39 22.22
CA ILE A 454 -12.84 44.51 22.73
C ILE A 454 -13.34 44.86 24.13
N ILE A 455 -12.43 45.05 25.07
CA ILE A 455 -12.72 45.61 26.38
C ILE A 455 -12.01 46.96 26.54
N HIS A 456 -12.75 47.94 27.06
CA HIS A 456 -12.26 49.30 27.30
C HIS A 456 -11.76 49.46 28.74
N GLU A 457 -10.92 50.48 28.98
CA GLU A 457 -10.44 50.79 30.32
C GLU A 457 -11.60 51.17 31.27
N GLY A 458 -11.65 50.54 32.45
CA GLY A 458 -12.71 50.78 33.43
C GLY A 458 -14.05 50.10 33.11
N GLU A 459 -14.15 49.37 32.00
CA GLU A 459 -15.38 48.67 31.61
C GLU A 459 -15.70 47.53 32.58
N THR A 460 -16.89 47.59 33.17
CA THR A 460 -17.37 46.58 34.12
C THR A 460 -17.94 45.36 33.40
N LEU A 461 -17.95 44.22 34.07
CA LEU A 461 -18.54 43.00 33.52
C LEU A 461 -20.02 43.18 33.13
N GLY A 462 -20.79 43.97 33.89
CA GLY A 462 -22.18 44.26 33.57
C GLY A 462 -22.36 44.91 32.19
N ALA A 463 -21.46 45.84 31.82
CA ALA A 463 -21.47 46.46 30.49
C ALA A 463 -21.03 45.47 29.39
N VAL A 464 -19.98 44.68 29.66
CA VAL A 464 -19.47 43.64 28.76
C VAL A 464 -20.55 42.57 28.47
N LYS A 465 -21.31 42.15 29.50
CA LYS A 465 -22.42 41.20 29.39
C LYS A 465 -23.47 41.66 28.38
N LEU A 466 -23.89 42.92 28.44
CA LEU A 466 -24.89 43.48 27.51
C LEU A 466 -24.38 43.46 26.06
N ARG A 467 -23.08 43.72 25.84
CA ARG A 467 -22.47 43.64 24.50
C ARG A 467 -22.40 42.22 23.98
N ILE A 468 -22.00 41.26 24.83
CA ILE A 468 -21.98 39.84 24.48
C ILE A 468 -23.38 39.34 24.15
N GLN A 469 -24.37 39.68 24.97
CA GLN A 469 -25.77 39.30 24.75
C GLN A 469 -26.29 39.83 23.42
N LYS A 470 -26.03 41.11 23.12
CA LYS A 470 -26.41 41.73 21.85
C LYS A 470 -25.71 41.07 20.66
N LYS A 471 -24.43 40.73 20.79
CA LYS A 471 -23.63 40.08 19.73
C LYS A 471 -24.13 38.66 19.43
N LEU A 472 -24.42 37.87 20.47
CA LEU A 472 -24.87 36.50 20.36
C LEU A 472 -26.40 36.37 20.15
N GLN A 473 -27.14 37.47 20.25
CA GLN A 473 -28.60 37.53 20.10
C GLN A 473 -29.36 36.55 21.04
N ILE A 474 -28.88 36.37 22.27
CA ILE A 474 -29.45 35.43 23.25
C ILE A 474 -30.58 36.09 24.06
N PRO A 475 -31.74 35.42 24.23
CA PRO A 475 -32.83 35.92 25.07
C PRO A 475 -32.42 36.15 26.54
N ASP A 476 -32.99 37.17 27.18
CA ASP A 476 -32.68 37.55 28.56
C ASP A 476 -32.79 36.37 29.55
N GLU A 477 -33.84 35.54 29.41
CA GLU A 477 -34.09 34.41 30.30
C GLU A 477 -33.01 33.32 30.24
N GLU A 478 -32.41 33.13 29.06
CA GLU A 478 -31.33 32.16 28.86
C GLU A 478 -30.00 32.74 29.33
N PHE A 479 -29.72 33.98 28.94
CA PHE A 479 -28.48 34.68 29.26
C PHE A 479 -28.31 34.90 30.77
N ALA A 480 -29.40 35.09 31.52
CA ALA A 480 -29.39 35.21 32.97
C ALA A 480 -28.86 33.96 33.70
N LYS A 481 -28.87 32.78 33.04
CA LYS A 481 -28.34 31.52 33.61
C LYS A 481 -26.83 31.38 33.43
N TRP A 482 -26.23 32.19 32.56
CA TRP A 482 -24.81 32.07 32.19
C TRP A 482 -23.93 32.65 33.31
N LYS A 483 -22.81 31.99 33.57
CA LYS A 483 -21.79 32.51 34.49
C LYS A 483 -20.54 32.93 33.72
N PHE A 484 -19.89 33.98 34.19
CA PHE A 484 -18.75 34.58 33.50
C PHE A 484 -17.53 34.42 34.38
N ALA A 485 -16.46 33.90 33.79
CA ALA A 485 -15.22 33.65 34.49
C ALA A 485 -14.02 34.16 33.69
N PHE A 486 -13.03 34.71 34.39
CA PHE A 486 -11.69 34.88 33.85
C PHE A 486 -10.98 33.53 33.93
N LEU A 487 -10.44 33.04 32.81
CA LEU A 487 -9.68 31.80 32.77
C LEU A 487 -8.21 32.07 32.48
N SER A 488 -7.36 31.51 33.34
CA SER A 488 -5.91 31.49 33.19
C SER A 488 -5.40 30.12 33.63
N LEU A 489 -4.55 29.48 32.82
CA LEU A 489 -4.00 28.15 33.10
C LEU A 489 -5.07 27.08 33.43
N GLY A 490 -6.24 27.17 32.79
CA GLY A 490 -7.36 26.23 32.96
C GLY A 490 -8.14 26.39 34.26
N ARG A 491 -7.88 27.41 35.07
CA ARG A 491 -8.60 27.68 36.32
C ARG A 491 -9.60 28.82 36.12
N PRO A 492 -10.91 28.59 36.36
CA PRO A 492 -11.91 29.64 36.29
C PRO A 492 -11.97 30.46 37.58
N GLU A 493 -11.85 31.78 37.44
CA GLU A 493 -12.17 32.78 38.47
C GLU A 493 -13.45 33.52 38.09
N TYR A 494 -14.54 33.29 38.80
CA TYR A 494 -15.82 33.92 38.51
C TYR A 494 -15.81 35.42 38.82
N LEU A 495 -16.38 36.20 37.91
CA LEU A 495 -16.44 37.65 37.98
C LEU A 495 -17.83 38.12 38.42
N GLN A 496 -17.88 39.23 39.15
CA GLN A 496 -19.09 39.95 39.54
C GLN A 496 -19.36 41.10 38.56
N ASP A 497 -20.61 41.56 38.48
CA ASP A 497 -21.01 42.62 37.53
C ASP A 497 -20.28 43.95 37.74
N SER A 498 -19.84 44.23 38.97
CA SER A 498 -19.05 45.41 39.33
C SER A 498 -17.56 45.28 39.01
N ASP A 499 -17.07 44.09 38.67
CA ASP A 499 -15.64 43.87 38.42
C ASP A 499 -15.21 44.53 37.11
N VAL A 500 -14.09 45.24 37.16
CA VAL A 500 -13.47 45.86 35.98
C VAL A 500 -12.70 44.81 35.19
N VAL A 501 -13.20 44.45 34.01
CA VAL A 501 -12.69 43.32 33.22
C VAL A 501 -11.28 43.61 32.71
N SER A 502 -11.00 44.85 32.26
CA SER A 502 -9.70 45.25 31.73
C SER A 502 -8.53 45.04 32.70
N SER A 503 -8.78 45.13 34.02
CA SER A 503 -7.76 44.94 35.06
C SER A 503 -7.17 43.53 35.10
N ARG A 504 -7.90 42.53 34.59
CA ARG A 504 -7.52 41.11 34.63
C ARG A 504 -6.64 40.69 33.45
N PHE A 505 -6.71 41.40 32.32
CA PHE A 505 -6.01 41.07 31.08
C PHE A 505 -4.76 41.94 30.88
N GLN A 506 -3.70 41.66 31.64
CA GLN A 506 -2.49 42.50 31.67
C GLN A 506 -1.55 42.25 30.49
N ARG A 507 -1.47 41.00 29.98
CA ARG A 507 -0.58 40.63 28.87
C ARG A 507 -1.28 40.82 27.53
N ARG A 508 -0.59 41.43 26.55
CA ARG A 508 -1.05 41.49 25.15
C ARG A 508 -0.67 40.19 24.43
N ASP A 509 -1.51 39.74 23.51
CA ASP A 509 -1.20 38.73 22.48
C ASP A 509 -0.73 37.36 23.02
N VAL A 510 -1.36 36.86 24.09
CA VAL A 510 -1.00 35.56 24.67
C VAL A 510 -1.85 34.43 24.10
N TYR A 511 -1.24 33.64 23.23
CA TYR A 511 -1.84 32.42 22.67
C TYR A 511 -1.28 31.15 23.35
N GLY A 512 -2.00 30.04 23.28
CA GLY A 512 -1.52 28.72 23.72
C GLY A 512 -1.56 28.51 25.24
N ALA A 513 -0.53 27.89 25.81
CA ALA A 513 -0.54 27.41 27.21
C ALA A 513 -0.68 28.52 28.27
N TRP A 514 -0.41 29.77 27.92
CA TRP A 514 -0.48 30.94 28.81
C TRP A 514 -1.70 31.83 28.53
N GLU A 515 -2.59 31.39 27.64
CA GLU A 515 -3.74 32.14 27.19
C GLU A 515 -4.67 32.56 28.35
N GLN A 516 -5.12 33.80 28.27
CA GLN A 516 -6.13 34.38 29.14
C GLN A 516 -7.37 34.69 28.31
N TYR A 517 -8.54 34.23 28.75
CA TYR A 517 -9.80 34.45 28.03
C TYR A 517 -10.97 34.66 28.99
N LEU A 518 -12.03 35.26 28.47
CA LEU A 518 -13.31 35.36 29.16
C LEU A 518 -14.15 34.12 28.83
N GLY A 519 -14.43 33.29 29.83
CA GLY A 519 -15.25 32.09 29.67
C GLY A 519 -16.72 32.36 29.96
N LEU A 520 -17.57 31.80 29.11
CA LEU A 520 -19.03 31.79 29.23
C LEU A 520 -19.47 30.40 29.66
N GLU A 521 -19.78 30.22 30.95
CA GLU A 521 -20.27 28.95 31.46
C GLU A 521 -21.76 28.80 31.21
N HIS A 522 -22.14 27.85 30.35
CA HIS A 522 -23.53 27.44 30.13
C HIS A 522 -23.60 26.03 29.55
N SER A 523 -24.80 25.45 29.52
CA SER A 523 -25.03 24.15 28.87
C SER A 523 -24.96 24.28 27.35
N ASP A 524 -24.36 23.29 26.70
CA ASP A 524 -24.39 23.16 25.25
C ASP A 524 -25.80 22.76 24.79
N SER A 525 -26.58 23.73 24.30
CA SER A 525 -27.93 23.55 23.74
C SER A 525 -27.89 23.25 22.24
N SER A 526 -26.71 23.25 21.62
CA SER A 526 -26.53 22.92 20.21
C SER A 526 -26.99 21.48 19.97
N PRO A 527 -27.84 21.19 18.97
CA PRO A 527 -28.13 19.81 18.62
C PRO A 527 -26.80 19.10 18.37
N LYS A 528 -26.56 17.96 19.03
CA LYS A 528 -25.39 17.10 18.83
C LYS A 528 -25.34 16.57 17.38
N ARG A 529 -25.15 17.43 16.39
CA ARG A 529 -24.94 17.10 14.99
C ARG A 529 -23.47 17.34 14.66
N ALA A 530 -22.82 16.24 14.29
CA ALA A 530 -21.75 16.14 13.30
C ALA A 530 -20.48 17.02 13.40
N TYR A 531 -20.21 17.79 14.46
CA TYR A 531 -18.88 18.40 14.60
C TYR A 531 -17.75 17.36 14.79
N ALA A 532 -18.09 16.17 15.29
CA ALA A 532 -17.20 15.01 15.32
C ALA A 532 -16.87 14.43 13.92
N ALA A 533 -17.65 14.77 12.89
CA ALA A 533 -17.39 14.29 11.52
C ALA A 533 -16.34 15.15 10.79
N ASN A 534 -16.26 16.46 11.08
CA ASN A 534 -15.32 17.36 10.42
C ASN A 534 -13.92 17.38 11.05
N GLN A 535 -13.76 16.98 12.32
CA GLN A 535 -12.45 16.81 12.96
C GLN A 535 -11.78 15.46 12.59
N ASN A 536 -12.56 14.50 12.09
CA ASN A 536 -12.10 13.17 11.67
C ASN A 536 -11.81 13.10 10.16
N ARG A 537 -11.22 14.14 9.56
CA ARG A 537 -10.95 14.17 8.11
C ARG A 537 -9.94 13.10 7.64
N HIS A 538 -9.21 12.45 8.55
CA HIS A 538 -8.28 11.36 8.20
C HIS A 538 -8.27 10.19 9.21
N THR A 539 -9.41 9.82 9.81
CA THR A 539 -9.46 8.58 10.62
C THR A 539 -9.51 7.34 9.73
N PHE A 540 -8.41 7.02 9.06
CA PHE A 540 -8.13 5.66 8.58
C PHE A 540 -7.43 4.80 9.63
N GLU A 541 -7.03 5.39 10.76
CA GLU A 541 -6.50 4.64 11.91
C GLU A 541 -7.58 4.54 13.00
N LYS A 542 -8.21 3.37 13.08
CA LYS A 542 -8.81 2.94 14.35
C LYS A 542 -7.68 2.43 15.24
N PRO A 543 -7.62 2.81 16.52
CA PRO A 543 -6.62 2.27 17.44
C PRO A 543 -6.79 0.76 17.57
N VAL A 544 -5.70 0.02 17.29
CA VAL A 544 -5.63 -1.43 17.49
C VAL A 544 -5.68 -1.71 18.99
N LYS A 545 -6.71 -2.42 19.45
CA LYS A 545 -6.76 -2.93 20.82
C LYS A 545 -5.77 -4.09 20.93
N ILE A 546 -4.65 -3.85 21.61
CA ILE A 546 -3.78 -4.93 22.10
C ILE A 546 -4.52 -5.58 23.26
N TYR A 547 -5.02 -6.79 23.06
CA TYR A 547 -5.41 -7.66 24.16
C TYR A 547 -4.12 -8.27 24.70
N ASN A 548 -3.75 -7.89 25.94
CA ASN A 548 -2.70 -8.57 26.70
C ASN A 548 -3.13 -9.99 27.07
#